data_AF-A0A956R1H9-F1
#
_entry.id   AF-A0A956R1H9-F1
#
_cell.length_a   1.000
_cell.length_b   1.000
_cell.length_c   1.000
_cell.angle_alpha   90.00
_cell.angle_beta   90.00
_cell.angle_gamma   90.00
#
_symmetry.space_group_name_H-M   'P 1'
#
loop_
_entity.id
_entity.type
_entity.pdbx_description
1 polymer ?
#
loop_
_entity_poly.entity_id
_entity_poly.type
_entity_poly.pdbx_seq_one_letter_code
_entity_poly.pdbx_strand_id
1 'polypeptide(L)'
;VHQMFHILSDQAIDEHGEFQQPGAQLLTMHSIKADGSIVEPESIPGKEGLSLRGLEIGDVVELEFVYDSSPDPALPGAVDLGRFRFQSPEIPFHRSELITLIPAALEERIVVEARNAAPKQVRREVELAGEPGGGRYVALSFRADQVPRLGTEPGARSMLDELPMIQVQIPLRVEDWLDNLALQIRPAQRSNPELRALAHEIADQYESDADKLDALWRWVVDEIEEGGDLTTPATVTLSGRNGSRLLLLRALLEAAGVDSELWLLRDRFGPTIFPGKNPLIETYDTAMLAIGEGPLLIGTSSPVV
;
A
#
# COMPACT_ATOMS: atom_id res chain seq x y z
N VAL A 1 -10.78 16.16 4.88
CA VAL A 1 -10.75 15.39 6.15
C VAL A 1 -11.11 16.34 7.27
N HIS A 2 -12.03 15.95 8.16
CA HIS A 2 -12.36 16.68 9.38
C HIS A 2 -12.26 15.68 10.54
N GLN A 3 -11.41 15.99 11.52
CA GLN A 3 -11.23 15.21 12.74
C GLN A 3 -11.42 16.09 13.97
N MET A 4 -12.00 15.50 15.02
CA MET A 4 -12.06 16.10 16.35
C MET A 4 -11.52 15.10 17.38
N PHE A 5 -10.55 15.52 18.19
CA PHE A 5 -9.90 14.68 19.20
C PHE A 5 -10.15 15.24 20.59
N HIS A 6 -10.76 14.45 21.47
CA HIS A 6 -10.88 14.80 22.88
C HIS A 6 -9.61 14.34 23.61
N ILE A 7 -8.87 15.30 24.18
CA ILE A 7 -7.57 15.09 24.79
C ILE A 7 -7.77 14.54 26.20
N LEU A 8 -7.29 13.32 26.45
CA LEU A 8 -7.51 12.59 27.71
C LEU A 8 -6.21 12.17 28.42
N SER A 9 -5.05 12.49 27.83
CA SER A 9 -3.74 12.12 28.36
C SER A 9 -2.65 13.07 27.85
N ASP A 10 -1.50 13.08 28.53
CA ASP A 10 -0.31 13.82 28.08
C ASP A 10 0.19 13.31 26.72
N GLN A 11 0.10 12.00 26.46
CA GLN A 11 0.41 11.43 25.15
C GLN A 11 -0.47 12.03 24.04
N ALA A 12 -1.77 12.22 24.29
CA ALA A 12 -2.66 12.84 23.30
C ALA A 12 -2.33 14.32 23.07
N ILE A 13 -1.79 15.02 24.08
CA ILE A 13 -1.28 16.39 23.92
C ILE A 13 -0.11 16.40 22.94
N ASP A 14 0.84 15.48 23.11
CA ASP A 14 2.00 15.39 22.22
C ASP A 14 1.60 14.98 20.79
N GLU A 15 0.68 14.04 20.63
CA GLU A 15 0.23 13.53 19.32
C GLU A 15 -0.64 14.52 18.53
N HIS A 16 -1.42 15.36 19.21
CA HIS A 16 -2.40 16.25 18.57
C HIS A 16 -2.11 17.75 18.77
N GLY A 17 -1.02 18.08 19.48
CA GLY A 17 -0.60 19.46 19.72
C GLY A 17 0.12 20.12 18.54
N GLU A 18 0.52 19.35 17.53
CA GLU A 18 1.19 19.84 16.33
C GLU A 18 0.54 19.27 15.06
N PHE A 19 0.44 20.10 14.02
CA PHE A 19 0.00 19.65 12.70
C PHE A 19 1.14 19.81 11.70
N GLN A 20 1.57 18.67 11.16
CA GLN A 20 2.57 18.60 10.11
C GLN A 20 2.15 17.57 9.06
N GLN A 21 1.43 18.03 8.04
CA GLN A 21 1.02 17.18 6.92
C GLN A 21 1.46 17.79 5.59
N PRO A 22 2.56 17.31 4.99
CA PRO A 22 3.03 17.76 3.69
C PRO A 22 1.97 17.54 2.60
N GLY A 23 1.79 18.53 1.72
CA GLY A 23 0.86 18.45 0.58
C GLY A 23 -0.62 18.62 0.95
N ALA A 24 -0.96 18.81 2.23
CA ALA A 24 -2.31 19.15 2.65
C ALA A 24 -2.48 20.67 2.77
N GLN A 25 -3.63 21.17 2.33
CA GLN A 25 -4.11 22.50 2.63
C GLN A 25 -4.94 22.44 3.91
N LEU A 26 -4.43 23.09 4.96
CA LEU A 26 -5.16 23.26 6.20
C LEU A 26 -6.33 24.25 6.00
N LEU A 27 -7.51 23.88 6.46
CA LEU A 27 -8.73 24.69 6.41
C LEU A 27 -9.10 25.23 7.80
N THR A 28 -8.96 24.40 8.85
CA THR A 28 -9.25 24.76 10.24
C THR A 28 -8.33 23.97 11.15
N MET A 29 -7.81 24.63 12.19
CA MET A 29 -7.13 23.98 13.31
C MET A 29 -7.30 24.89 14.50
N HIS A 30 -7.82 24.38 15.61
CA HIS A 30 -7.87 25.09 16.90
C HIS A 30 -8.07 24.09 18.04
N SER A 31 -7.92 24.56 19.27
CA SER A 31 -8.38 23.82 20.45
C SER A 31 -9.62 24.50 21.05
N ILE A 32 -10.56 23.69 21.52
CA ILE A 32 -11.79 24.08 22.18
C ILE A 32 -11.65 23.68 23.65
N LYS A 33 -11.68 24.66 24.53
CA LYS A 33 -11.56 24.48 25.98
C LYS A 33 -12.85 23.95 26.59
N ALA A 34 -12.76 23.43 27.81
CA ALA A 34 -13.91 22.93 28.56
C ALA A 34 -15.02 23.98 28.78
N ASP A 35 -14.67 25.28 28.82
CA ASP A 35 -15.62 26.39 28.92
C ASP A 35 -16.20 26.84 27.55
N GLY A 36 -15.78 26.20 26.46
CA GLY A 36 -16.17 26.50 25.09
C GLY A 36 -15.35 27.61 24.43
N SER A 37 -14.34 28.18 25.10
CA SER A 37 -13.42 29.13 24.47
C SER A 37 -12.53 28.43 23.44
N ILE A 38 -12.14 29.17 22.39
CA ILE A 38 -11.32 28.68 21.29
C ILE A 38 -9.92 29.29 21.39
N VAL A 39 -8.89 28.47 21.19
CA VAL A 39 -7.50 28.90 21.09
C VAL A 39 -6.95 28.52 19.73
N GLU A 40 -6.59 29.54 18.97
CA GLU A 40 -6.00 29.46 17.63
C GLU A 40 -4.55 28.94 17.68
N PRO A 41 -4.07 28.28 16.61
CA PRO A 41 -2.72 27.76 16.53
C PRO A 41 -1.70 28.86 16.26
N GLU A 42 -0.47 28.63 16.71
CA GLU A 42 0.66 29.53 16.49
C GLU A 42 1.68 28.89 15.54
N SER A 43 2.24 29.71 14.65
CA SER A 43 3.45 29.35 13.90
C SER A 43 4.67 29.64 14.78
N ILE A 44 5.46 28.61 15.07
CA ILE A 44 6.66 28.75 15.91
C ILE A 44 7.89 28.93 15.01
N PRO A 45 8.67 30.02 15.15
CA PRO A 45 9.90 30.20 14.39
C PRO A 45 10.86 29.02 14.56
N GLY A 46 11.30 28.44 13.43
CA GLY A 46 12.23 27.31 13.41
C GLY A 46 11.58 25.93 13.52
N LYS A 47 10.25 25.85 13.68
CA LYS A 47 9.48 24.60 13.51
C LYS A 47 8.69 24.66 12.21
N GLU A 48 8.63 23.53 11.50
CA GLU A 48 7.71 23.36 10.40
C GLU A 48 6.33 22.96 10.95
N GLY A 49 5.27 23.65 10.52
CA GLY A 49 3.89 23.36 10.93
C GLY A 49 3.30 24.38 11.92
N LEU A 50 2.12 24.04 12.42
CA LEU A 50 1.33 24.84 13.35
C LEU A 50 1.21 24.10 14.70
N SER A 51 1.26 24.86 15.79
CA SER A 51 1.25 24.32 17.16
C SER A 51 0.11 24.89 17.99
N LEU A 52 -0.60 24.02 18.70
CA LEU A 52 -1.65 24.38 19.66
C LEU A 52 -1.02 24.55 21.04
N ARG A 53 -0.70 25.80 21.40
CA ARG A 53 -0.11 26.09 22.72
C ARG A 53 -1.15 25.99 23.82
N GLY A 54 -0.68 25.52 24.98
CA GLY A 54 -1.52 25.39 26.17
C GLY A 54 -2.67 24.41 25.99
N LEU A 55 -2.50 23.38 25.16
CA LEU A 55 -3.42 22.25 25.08
C LEU A 55 -3.40 21.49 26.42
N GLU A 56 -4.57 21.21 26.96
CA GLU A 56 -4.74 20.57 28.27
C GLU A 56 -5.64 19.33 28.17
N ILE A 57 -5.53 18.44 29.17
CA ILE A 57 -6.45 17.31 29.31
C ILE A 57 -7.87 17.85 29.51
N GLY A 58 -8.81 17.38 28.69
CA GLY A 58 -10.20 17.82 28.63
C GLY A 58 -10.51 18.73 27.44
N ASP A 59 -9.49 19.24 26.74
CA ASP A 59 -9.68 20.04 25.53
C ASP A 59 -10.09 19.16 24.34
N VAL A 60 -10.70 19.79 23.33
CA VAL A 60 -10.96 19.17 22.03
C VAL A 60 -10.13 19.86 20.96
N VAL A 61 -9.33 19.10 20.21
CA VAL A 61 -8.67 19.60 19.00
C VAL A 61 -9.58 19.36 17.81
N GLU A 62 -9.92 20.40 17.05
CA GLU A 62 -10.62 20.30 15.77
C GLU A 62 -9.63 20.60 14.65
N LEU A 63 -9.64 19.76 13.63
CA LEU A 63 -8.71 19.79 12.51
C LEU A 63 -9.46 19.49 11.21
N GLU A 64 -9.37 20.41 10.24
CA GLU A 64 -9.87 20.23 8.89
C GLU A 64 -8.76 20.51 7.88
N PHE A 65 -8.59 19.60 6.92
CA PHE A 65 -7.65 19.78 5.81
C PHE A 65 -8.13 19.07 4.55
N VAL A 66 -7.66 19.51 3.40
CA VAL A 66 -7.87 18.87 2.10
C VAL A 66 -6.53 18.56 1.46
N TYR A 67 -6.49 17.51 0.67
CA TYR A 67 -5.33 17.16 -0.12
C TYR A 67 -5.80 16.52 -1.42
N ASP A 68 -5.02 16.73 -2.47
CA ASP A 68 -5.25 16.12 -3.77
C ASP A 68 -4.36 14.89 -3.91
N SER A 69 -4.93 13.83 -4.48
CA SER A 69 -4.18 12.65 -4.89
C SER A 69 -4.28 12.53 -6.41
N SER A 70 -3.12 12.48 -7.08
CA SER A 70 -3.08 12.24 -8.52
C SER A 70 -3.29 10.76 -8.80
N PRO A 71 -3.93 10.40 -9.93
CA PRO A 71 -4.00 9.01 -10.35
C PRO A 71 -2.61 8.39 -10.44
N ASP A 72 -2.47 7.16 -9.96
CA ASP A 72 -1.21 6.43 -10.08
C ASP A 72 -0.95 6.10 -11.56
N PRO A 73 0.14 6.62 -12.16
CA PRO A 73 0.46 6.32 -13.56
C PRO A 73 0.71 4.83 -13.79
N ALA A 74 1.05 4.06 -12.75
CA ALA A 74 1.23 2.63 -12.85
C ALA A 74 -0.10 1.86 -12.90
N LEU A 75 -1.23 2.49 -12.56
CA LEU A 75 -2.56 1.88 -12.46
C LEU A 75 -3.60 2.69 -13.26
N PRO A 76 -3.42 2.82 -14.60
CA PRO A 76 -4.26 3.69 -15.41
C PRO A 76 -5.74 3.28 -15.36
N GLY A 77 -6.60 4.25 -15.01
CA GLY A 77 -8.05 4.06 -14.99
C GLY A 77 -8.59 3.37 -13.73
N ALA A 78 -7.73 2.88 -12.84
CA ALA A 78 -8.08 2.52 -11.48
C ALA A 78 -8.17 3.79 -10.61
N VAL A 79 -9.04 3.76 -9.61
CA VAL A 79 -9.18 4.82 -8.62
C VAL A 79 -9.37 4.15 -7.29
N ASP A 80 -8.56 4.50 -6.29
CA ASP A 80 -8.71 3.99 -4.93
C ASP A 80 -8.75 5.17 -3.97
N LEU A 81 -9.87 5.36 -3.28
CA LEU A 81 -10.02 6.42 -2.28
C LEU A 81 -9.44 6.03 -0.91
N GLY A 82 -8.77 4.89 -0.84
CA GLY A 82 -8.24 4.32 0.37
C GLY A 82 -9.33 3.68 1.24
N ARG A 83 -8.88 3.18 2.38
CA ARG A 83 -9.72 2.44 3.33
C ARG A 83 -10.16 3.35 4.46
N PHE A 84 -11.46 3.59 4.55
CA PHE A 84 -12.04 4.28 5.68
C PHE A 84 -12.45 3.28 6.74
N ARG A 85 -11.82 3.35 7.91
CA ARG A 85 -12.11 2.49 9.06
C ARG A 85 -13.06 3.20 10.01
N PHE A 86 -14.10 2.48 10.46
CA PHE A 86 -15.08 2.98 11.43
C PHE A 86 -14.72 2.61 12.87
N GLN A 87 -13.57 1.98 13.06
CA GLN A 87 -13.02 1.57 14.35
C GLN A 87 -11.50 1.65 14.32
N SER A 88 -10.88 1.88 15.47
CA SER A 88 -9.43 1.86 15.65
C SER A 88 -9.02 0.85 16.73
N PRO A 89 -7.83 0.23 16.63
CA PRO A 89 -7.28 -0.60 17.70
C PRO A 89 -6.94 0.22 18.95
N GLU A 90 -6.52 1.48 18.78
CA GLU A 90 -5.97 2.31 19.85
C GLU A 90 -7.04 3.16 20.55
N ILE A 91 -7.86 3.85 19.77
CA ILE A 91 -8.80 4.87 20.27
C ILE A 91 -10.25 4.57 19.89
N PRO A 92 -11.23 4.87 20.75
CA PRO A 92 -12.64 4.78 20.40
C PRO A 92 -13.06 5.94 19.48
N PHE A 93 -14.11 5.73 18.68
CA PHE A 93 -14.71 6.79 17.86
C PHE A 93 -16.11 7.13 18.37
N HIS A 94 -16.30 8.37 18.80
CA HIS A 94 -17.64 8.88 19.14
C HIS A 94 -18.53 8.94 17.90
N ARG A 95 -17.97 9.41 16.77
CA ARG A 95 -18.61 9.42 15.45
C ARG A 95 -17.54 9.26 14.37
N SER A 96 -17.83 8.44 13.38
CA SER A 96 -17.04 8.34 12.16
C SER A 96 -17.97 8.32 10.95
N GLU A 97 -17.65 9.12 9.94
CA GLU A 97 -18.48 9.29 8.75
C GLU A 97 -17.61 9.40 7.50
N LEU A 98 -17.94 8.58 6.50
CA LEU A 98 -17.39 8.68 5.16
C LEU A 98 -18.50 9.19 4.24
N ILE A 99 -18.21 10.26 3.51
CA ILE A 99 -19.04 10.75 2.41
C ILE A 99 -18.19 10.75 1.15
N THR A 100 -18.66 10.06 0.12
CA THR A 100 -18.02 10.02 -1.19
C THR A 100 -18.94 10.65 -2.23
N LEU A 101 -18.41 11.61 -2.99
CA LEU A 101 -19.10 12.24 -4.11
C LEU A 101 -18.55 11.66 -5.41
N ILE A 102 -19.41 11.01 -6.18
CA ILE A 102 -19.04 10.31 -7.41
C ILE A 102 -19.73 11.01 -8.59
N PRO A 103 -19.01 11.42 -9.64
CA PRO A 103 -19.66 11.90 -10.86
C PRO A 103 -20.64 10.85 -11.39
N ALA A 104 -21.88 11.23 -11.73
CA ALA A 104 -22.91 10.26 -12.13
C ALA A 104 -22.49 9.40 -13.35
N ALA A 105 -21.65 9.95 -14.23
CA ALA A 105 -21.08 9.22 -15.38
C ALA A 105 -20.13 8.07 -15.00
N LEU A 106 -19.63 8.04 -13.76
CA LEU A 106 -18.72 7.01 -13.25
C LEU A 106 -19.41 6.01 -12.32
N GLU A 107 -20.67 6.23 -11.94
CA GLU A 107 -21.36 5.42 -10.92
C GLU A 107 -21.31 3.92 -11.23
N GLU A 108 -21.55 3.53 -12.47
CA GLU A 108 -21.58 2.11 -12.89
C GLU A 108 -20.20 1.41 -12.79
N ARG A 109 -19.11 2.18 -12.71
CA ARG A 109 -17.74 1.67 -12.58
C ARG A 109 -17.28 1.56 -11.13
N ILE A 110 -18.01 2.17 -10.20
CA ILE A 110 -17.65 2.17 -8.79
C ILE A 110 -17.99 0.83 -8.14
N VAL A 111 -17.03 0.32 -7.40
CA VAL A 111 -17.17 -0.81 -6.51
C VAL A 111 -16.99 -0.33 -5.08
N VAL A 112 -18.00 -0.55 -4.25
CA VAL A 112 -17.90 -0.41 -2.81
C VAL A 112 -17.56 -1.78 -2.21
N GLU A 113 -16.46 -1.84 -1.49
CA GLU A 113 -16.05 -2.99 -0.69
C GLU A 113 -16.32 -2.69 0.78
N ALA A 114 -17.20 -3.48 1.39
CA ALA A 114 -17.54 -3.38 2.81
C ALA A 114 -17.03 -4.62 3.55
N ARG A 115 -16.31 -4.41 4.66
CA ARG A 115 -15.79 -5.49 5.50
C ARG A 115 -16.29 -5.38 6.94
N ASN A 116 -16.37 -6.53 7.61
CA ASN A 116 -16.57 -6.67 9.07
C ASN A 116 -17.73 -5.83 9.62
N ALA A 117 -18.93 -6.02 9.07
CA ALA A 117 -20.15 -5.31 9.48
C ALA A 117 -20.04 -3.77 9.42
N ALA A 118 -19.34 -3.25 8.39
CA ALA A 118 -19.30 -1.82 8.11
C ALA A 118 -20.71 -1.20 8.03
N PRO A 119 -20.85 0.10 8.30
CA PRO A 119 -22.14 0.78 8.22
C PRO A 119 -22.84 0.60 6.88
N LYS A 120 -24.18 0.60 6.92
CA LYS A 120 -24.98 0.53 5.70
C LYS A 120 -24.83 1.80 4.88
N GLN A 121 -24.72 1.62 3.57
CA GLN A 121 -24.69 2.71 2.60
C GLN A 121 -26.02 3.47 2.56
N VAL A 122 -25.95 4.79 2.55
CA VAL A 122 -27.05 5.69 2.16
C VAL A 122 -26.66 6.36 0.85
N ARG A 123 -27.47 6.18 -0.20
CA ARG A 123 -27.28 6.80 -1.53
C ARG A 123 -28.18 8.01 -1.68
N ARG A 124 -27.65 9.11 -2.22
CA ARG A 124 -28.42 10.29 -2.63
C ARG A 124 -27.88 10.86 -3.93
N GLU A 125 -28.77 11.36 -4.79
CA GLU A 125 -28.38 12.18 -5.93
C GLU A 125 -28.17 13.62 -5.45
N VAL A 126 -27.10 14.25 -5.94
CA VAL A 126 -26.68 15.59 -5.54
C VAL A 126 -26.30 16.38 -6.78
N GLU A 127 -26.74 17.63 -6.84
CA GLU A 127 -26.30 18.59 -7.85
C GLU A 127 -25.39 19.60 -7.17
N LEU A 128 -24.17 19.77 -7.69
CA LEU A 128 -23.22 20.75 -7.18
C LEU A 128 -23.26 22.00 -8.07
N ALA A 129 -23.47 23.17 -7.44
CA ALA A 129 -23.42 24.45 -8.13
C ALA A 129 -21.95 24.86 -8.37
N GLY A 130 -21.60 25.26 -9.60
CA GLY A 130 -20.29 25.85 -9.89
C GLY A 130 -19.57 25.28 -11.12
N GLU A 131 -19.97 24.12 -11.65
CA GLU A 131 -19.43 23.62 -12.91
C GLU A 131 -20.27 24.08 -14.12
N PRO A 132 -19.65 24.46 -15.25
CA PRO A 132 -20.37 24.73 -16.49
C PRO A 132 -21.16 23.47 -16.92
N GLY A 133 -22.47 23.47 -16.67
CA GLY A 133 -23.37 22.35 -16.96
C GLY A 133 -23.99 21.65 -15.75
N GLY A 134 -23.68 22.07 -14.50
CA GLY A 134 -24.27 21.49 -13.29
C GLY A 134 -23.97 19.99 -13.18
N GLY A 135 -22.78 19.62 -12.69
CA GLY A 135 -22.41 18.22 -12.56
C GLY A 135 -23.39 17.47 -11.66
N ARG A 136 -24.01 16.41 -12.18
CA ARG A 136 -24.78 15.46 -11.37
C ARG A 136 -23.82 14.49 -10.68
N TYR A 137 -23.98 14.35 -9.38
CA TYR A 137 -23.18 13.48 -8.53
C TYR A 137 -24.09 12.50 -7.79
N VAL A 138 -23.48 11.39 -7.37
CA VAL A 138 -24.06 10.44 -6.42
C VAL A 138 -23.23 10.50 -5.14
N ALA A 139 -23.89 10.86 -4.06
CA ALA A 139 -23.32 10.84 -2.72
C ALA A 139 -23.59 9.49 -2.06
N LEU A 140 -22.51 8.82 -1.63
CA LEU A 140 -22.56 7.64 -0.78
C LEU A 140 -22.13 8.04 0.63
N SER A 141 -22.97 7.79 1.61
CA SER A 141 -22.70 8.08 3.01
C SER A 141 -22.70 6.81 3.85
N PHE A 142 -21.73 6.72 4.76
CA PHE A 142 -21.56 5.63 5.71
C PHE A 142 -21.24 6.24 7.06
N ARG A 143 -21.95 5.83 8.11
CA ARG A 143 -21.81 6.44 9.45
C ARG A 143 -21.86 5.40 10.54
N ALA A 144 -20.95 5.52 11.50
CA ALA A 144 -20.98 4.80 12.76
C ALA A 144 -20.89 5.78 13.93
N ASP A 145 -21.58 5.47 15.02
CA ASP A 145 -21.59 6.25 16.25
C ASP A 145 -21.25 5.34 17.43
N GLN A 146 -20.52 5.87 18.41
CA GLN A 146 -20.12 5.19 19.64
C GLN A 146 -19.41 3.85 19.40
N VAL A 147 -18.44 3.82 18.49
CA VAL A 147 -17.68 2.60 18.21
C VAL A 147 -16.52 2.47 19.21
N PRO A 148 -16.48 1.42 20.04
CA PRO A 148 -15.40 1.23 21.01
C PRO A 148 -14.09 0.90 20.29
N ARG A 149 -12.95 1.08 20.98
CA ARG A 149 -11.68 0.53 20.48
C ARG A 149 -11.76 -0.99 20.36
N LEU A 150 -11.12 -1.56 19.33
CA LEU A 150 -11.08 -3.02 19.18
C LEU A 150 -10.14 -3.66 20.22
N GLY A 151 -9.02 -3.00 20.54
CA GLY A 151 -7.89 -3.61 21.22
C GLY A 151 -7.08 -4.51 20.28
N THR A 152 -5.80 -4.70 20.55
CA THR A 152 -4.91 -5.57 19.77
C THR A 152 -4.40 -6.70 20.66
N GLU A 153 -4.59 -7.94 20.22
CA GLU A 153 -4.03 -9.14 20.87
C GLU A 153 -2.81 -9.65 20.09
N PRO A 154 -1.79 -10.21 20.77
CA PRO A 154 -0.68 -10.87 20.08
C PRO A 154 -1.18 -11.97 19.14
N GLY A 155 -0.76 -11.92 17.87
CA GLY A 155 -1.18 -12.88 16.84
C GLY A 155 -2.61 -12.68 16.33
N ALA A 156 -3.24 -11.53 16.59
CA ALA A 156 -4.51 -11.16 15.97
C ALA A 156 -4.42 -11.24 14.43
N ARG A 157 -5.56 -11.50 13.79
CA ARG A 157 -5.66 -11.53 12.33
C ARG A 157 -5.40 -10.14 11.76
N SER A 158 -5.27 -10.07 10.43
CA SER A 158 -5.15 -8.78 9.75
C SER A 158 -6.29 -7.84 10.16
N MET A 159 -5.94 -6.58 10.42
CA MET A 159 -6.92 -5.53 10.70
C MET A 159 -7.95 -5.34 9.57
N LEU A 160 -7.65 -5.80 8.34
CA LEU A 160 -8.61 -5.87 7.24
C LEU A 160 -9.77 -6.84 7.49
N ASP A 161 -9.55 -7.88 8.27
CA ASP A 161 -10.53 -8.92 8.59
C ASP A 161 -11.14 -8.76 10.00
N GLU A 162 -10.72 -7.72 10.74
CA GLU A 162 -11.28 -7.39 12.06
C GLU A 162 -12.07 -6.06 12.05
N LEU A 163 -11.53 -5.01 11.42
CA LEU A 163 -12.11 -3.66 11.56
C LEU A 163 -13.26 -3.42 10.56
N PRO A 164 -14.39 -2.84 10.99
CA PRO A 164 -15.44 -2.37 10.08
C PRO A 164 -14.85 -1.28 9.16
N MET A 165 -14.91 -1.52 7.85
CA MET A 165 -14.36 -0.57 6.89
C MET A 165 -15.08 -0.56 5.55
N ILE A 166 -14.95 0.58 4.88
CA ILE A 166 -15.41 0.80 3.52
C ILE A 166 -14.21 1.21 2.67
N GLN A 167 -14.11 0.62 1.48
CA GLN A 167 -13.21 1.06 0.43
C GLN A 167 -14.03 1.33 -0.83
N VAL A 168 -13.92 2.54 -1.38
CA VAL A 168 -14.61 2.95 -2.59
C VAL A 168 -13.59 3.08 -3.70
N GLN A 169 -13.81 2.37 -4.80
CA GLN A 169 -12.81 2.24 -5.85
C GLN A 169 -13.43 2.08 -7.24
N ILE A 170 -12.68 2.45 -8.27
CA ILE A 170 -12.75 1.81 -9.57
C ILE A 170 -11.68 0.71 -9.53
N PRO A 171 -12.08 -0.57 -9.54
CA PRO A 171 -11.16 -1.67 -9.25
C PRO A 171 -10.04 -1.74 -10.27
N LEU A 172 -8.84 -2.03 -9.78
CA LEU A 172 -7.71 -2.39 -10.59
C LEU A 172 -7.95 -3.72 -11.30
N ARG A 173 -7.55 -3.80 -12.57
CA ARG A 173 -7.43 -5.05 -13.30
C ARG A 173 -6.03 -5.62 -13.04
N VAL A 174 -5.96 -6.83 -12.48
CA VAL A 174 -4.70 -7.45 -12.08
C VAL A 174 -3.82 -7.69 -13.32
N GLU A 175 -4.42 -8.04 -14.45
CA GLU A 175 -3.71 -8.26 -15.71
C GLU A 175 -3.01 -6.98 -16.18
N ASP A 176 -3.70 -5.84 -16.17
CA ASP A 176 -3.15 -4.55 -16.58
C ASP A 176 -1.97 -4.13 -15.66
N TRP A 177 -2.08 -4.43 -14.36
CA TRP A 177 -0.98 -4.20 -13.41
C TRP A 177 0.21 -5.12 -13.65
N LEU A 178 -0.03 -6.41 -13.88
CA LEU A 178 1.02 -7.38 -14.21
C LEU A 178 1.73 -7.02 -15.52
N ASP A 179 1.00 -6.57 -16.54
CA ASP A 179 1.56 -6.11 -17.81
C ASP A 179 2.48 -4.89 -17.60
N ASN A 180 2.03 -3.91 -16.81
CA ASN A 180 2.85 -2.75 -16.47
C ASN A 180 4.10 -3.12 -15.66
N LEU A 181 3.95 -4.00 -14.67
CA LEU A 181 5.09 -4.51 -13.91
C LEU A 181 6.08 -5.23 -14.82
N ALA A 182 5.60 -6.12 -15.71
CA ALA A 182 6.43 -6.84 -16.68
C ALA A 182 7.23 -5.88 -17.58
N LEU A 183 6.63 -4.76 -18.01
CA LEU A 183 7.32 -3.70 -18.74
C LEU A 183 8.44 -3.05 -17.91
N GLN A 184 8.18 -2.77 -16.63
CA GLN A 184 9.17 -2.15 -15.73
C GLN A 184 10.36 -3.07 -15.44
N ILE A 185 10.13 -4.37 -15.25
CA ILE A 185 11.20 -5.33 -14.92
C ILE A 185 11.92 -5.88 -16.16
N ARG A 186 11.41 -5.64 -17.37
CA ARG A 186 12.00 -6.16 -18.62
C ARG A 186 13.47 -5.74 -18.83
N PRO A 187 13.88 -4.48 -18.59
CA PRO A 187 15.29 -4.10 -18.72
C PRO A 187 16.20 -4.87 -17.78
N ALA A 188 15.69 -5.26 -16.61
CA ALA A 188 16.47 -5.88 -15.57
C ALA A 188 16.85 -7.34 -15.87
N GLN A 189 16.07 -7.98 -16.74
CA GLN A 189 16.26 -9.37 -17.19
C GLN A 189 17.23 -9.50 -18.36
N ARG A 190 17.76 -8.40 -18.89
CA ARG A 190 18.61 -8.44 -20.08
C ARG A 190 19.91 -9.18 -19.80
N SER A 191 20.23 -10.12 -20.68
CA SER A 191 21.51 -10.83 -20.70
C SER A 191 22.59 -10.07 -21.49
N ASN A 192 23.87 -10.39 -21.25
CA ASN A 192 25.03 -9.93 -22.02
C ASN A 192 26.02 -11.12 -22.25
N PRO A 193 27.08 -10.96 -23.08
CA PRO A 193 28.03 -12.04 -23.34
C PRO A 193 28.74 -12.59 -22.10
N GLU A 194 29.08 -11.73 -21.14
CA GLU A 194 29.76 -12.12 -19.89
C GLU A 194 28.86 -13.01 -19.01
N LEU A 195 27.61 -12.60 -18.82
CA LEU A 195 26.61 -13.36 -18.07
C LEU A 195 26.36 -14.72 -18.71
N ARG A 196 26.25 -14.79 -20.05
CA ARG A 196 26.10 -16.07 -20.75
C ARG A 196 27.32 -16.96 -20.59
N ALA A 197 28.53 -16.41 -20.70
CA ALA A 197 29.75 -17.18 -20.52
C ALA A 197 29.83 -17.78 -19.11
N LEU A 198 29.51 -16.99 -18.09
CA LEU A 198 29.44 -17.45 -16.71
C LEU A 198 28.38 -18.54 -16.50
N ALA A 199 27.18 -18.35 -17.06
CA ALA A 199 26.11 -19.33 -16.97
C ALA A 199 26.56 -20.69 -17.52
N HIS A 200 27.17 -20.70 -18.71
CA HIS A 200 27.70 -21.91 -19.34
C HIS A 200 28.88 -22.52 -18.57
N GLU A 201 29.81 -21.70 -18.07
CA GLU A 201 30.94 -22.17 -17.26
C GLU A 201 30.47 -22.96 -16.03
N ILE A 202 29.42 -22.49 -15.35
CA ILE A 202 28.89 -23.14 -14.16
C ILE A 202 28.01 -24.35 -14.54
N ALA A 203 27.14 -24.19 -15.55
CA ALA A 203 26.03 -25.11 -15.81
C ALA A 203 26.36 -26.26 -16.79
N ASP A 204 27.28 -26.08 -17.75
CA ASP A 204 27.49 -27.04 -18.85
C ASP A 204 28.00 -28.42 -18.39
N GLN A 205 28.55 -28.51 -17.18
CA GLN A 205 28.98 -29.78 -16.58
C GLN A 205 27.80 -30.62 -16.03
N TYR A 206 26.60 -30.07 -16.00
CA TYR A 206 25.40 -30.71 -15.45
C TYR A 206 24.39 -31.00 -16.56
N GLU A 207 23.87 -32.23 -16.58
CA GLU A 207 22.84 -32.63 -17.54
C GLU A 207 21.43 -32.27 -17.06
N SER A 208 21.18 -32.30 -15.73
CA SER A 208 19.86 -32.06 -15.16
C SER A 208 19.63 -30.59 -14.83
N ASP A 209 18.42 -30.10 -15.09
CA ASP A 209 18.07 -28.70 -14.79
C ASP A 209 18.09 -28.42 -13.28
N ALA A 210 17.83 -29.42 -12.45
CA ALA A 210 17.92 -29.31 -10.99
C ALA A 210 19.37 -29.08 -10.53
N ASP A 211 20.34 -29.79 -11.11
CA ASP A 211 21.76 -29.62 -10.76
C ASP A 211 22.32 -28.29 -11.29
N LYS A 212 21.93 -27.89 -12.51
CA LYS A 212 22.26 -26.57 -13.06
C LYS A 212 21.74 -25.45 -12.15
N LEU A 213 20.48 -25.56 -11.73
CA LEU A 213 19.85 -24.61 -10.84
C LEU A 213 20.59 -24.52 -9.49
N ASP A 214 20.86 -25.64 -8.85
CA ASP A 214 21.54 -25.67 -7.54
C ASP A 214 22.94 -25.04 -7.63
N ALA A 215 23.69 -25.33 -8.70
CA ALA A 215 25.00 -24.74 -8.94
C ALA A 215 24.94 -23.22 -9.15
N LEU A 216 24.01 -22.75 -10.00
CA LEU A 216 23.82 -21.31 -10.27
C LEU A 216 23.30 -20.57 -9.04
N TRP A 217 22.36 -21.15 -8.30
CA TRP A 217 21.80 -20.57 -7.08
C TRP A 217 22.88 -20.42 -6.01
N ARG A 218 23.68 -21.46 -5.75
CA ARG A 218 24.80 -21.38 -4.79
C ARG A 218 25.78 -20.28 -5.17
N TRP A 219 26.19 -20.25 -6.44
CA TRP A 219 27.10 -19.22 -6.93
C TRP A 219 26.53 -17.82 -6.69
N VAL A 220 25.25 -17.57 -7.00
CA VAL A 220 24.62 -16.26 -6.78
C VAL A 220 24.57 -15.90 -5.29
N VAL A 221 24.20 -16.84 -4.42
CA VAL A 221 24.12 -16.59 -2.96
C VAL A 221 25.50 -16.31 -2.36
N ASP A 222 26.53 -17.02 -2.82
CA ASP A 222 27.89 -16.93 -2.30
C ASP A 222 28.65 -15.69 -2.83
N GLU A 223 28.44 -15.33 -4.10
CA GLU A 223 29.28 -14.34 -4.80
C GLU A 223 28.65 -12.95 -4.94
N ILE A 224 27.36 -12.80 -4.65
CA ILE A 224 26.61 -11.57 -4.87
C ILE A 224 26.05 -11.10 -3.55
N GLU A 225 26.27 -9.84 -3.18
CA GLU A 225 25.55 -9.22 -2.07
C GLU A 225 24.12 -8.86 -2.52
N GLU A 226 23.11 -9.25 -1.71
CA GLU A 226 21.73 -8.86 -2.01
C GLU A 226 21.58 -7.35 -1.81
N GLY A 227 21.11 -6.68 -2.86
CA GLY A 227 20.85 -5.25 -2.85
C GLY A 227 19.89 -4.84 -3.98
N GLY A 228 19.27 -3.68 -3.87
CA GLY A 228 18.36 -3.20 -4.91
C GLY A 228 17.03 -3.95 -4.99
N ASP A 229 16.28 -3.69 -6.05
CA ASP A 229 14.91 -4.15 -6.27
C ASP A 229 14.76 -4.95 -7.57
N LEU A 230 13.54 -5.36 -7.91
CA LEU A 230 13.23 -6.09 -9.16
C LEU A 230 13.47 -5.28 -10.44
N THR A 231 13.85 -4.00 -10.35
CA THR A 231 14.21 -3.18 -11.52
C THR A 231 15.73 -3.08 -11.70
N THR A 232 16.50 -3.58 -10.74
CA THR A 232 17.96 -3.56 -10.78
C THR A 232 18.50 -4.56 -11.82
N PRO A 233 19.26 -4.12 -12.85
CA PRO A 233 19.65 -5.01 -13.93
C PRO A 233 20.66 -6.10 -13.55
N ALA A 234 20.40 -7.33 -14.01
CA ALA A 234 21.27 -8.48 -13.81
C ALA A 234 22.72 -8.24 -14.23
N THR A 235 22.95 -7.50 -15.33
CA THR A 235 24.29 -7.16 -15.80
C THR A 235 25.03 -6.20 -14.87
N VAL A 236 24.32 -5.26 -14.25
CA VAL A 236 24.86 -4.35 -13.24
C VAL A 236 25.17 -5.12 -11.96
N THR A 237 24.26 -6.00 -11.54
CA THR A 237 24.44 -6.88 -10.37
C THR A 237 25.67 -7.76 -10.53
N LEU A 238 25.86 -8.38 -11.71
CA LEU A 238 27.02 -9.21 -12.00
C LEU A 238 28.33 -8.42 -11.96
N SER A 239 28.36 -7.26 -12.62
CA SER A 239 29.58 -6.43 -12.67
C SER A 239 29.94 -5.82 -11.31
N GLY A 240 28.94 -5.45 -10.52
CA GLY A 240 29.14 -4.80 -9.21
C GLY A 240 29.24 -5.77 -8.04
N ARG A 241 28.89 -7.05 -8.25
CA ARG A 241 28.74 -8.07 -7.18
C ARG A 241 27.77 -7.68 -6.07
N ASN A 242 26.86 -6.77 -6.38
CA ASN A 242 25.83 -6.26 -5.47
C ASN A 242 24.61 -5.85 -6.30
N GLY A 243 23.43 -6.33 -5.93
CA GLY A 243 22.17 -6.06 -6.62
C GLY A 243 21.17 -7.20 -6.48
N SER A 244 20.17 -7.24 -7.37
CA SER A 244 19.07 -8.19 -7.26
C SER A 244 19.55 -9.60 -7.60
N ARG A 245 19.74 -10.43 -6.57
CA ARG A 245 20.15 -11.84 -6.77
C ARG A 245 19.09 -12.60 -7.55
N LEU A 246 17.82 -12.34 -7.27
CA LEU A 246 16.69 -13.02 -7.92
C LEU A 246 16.70 -12.79 -9.44
N LEU A 247 16.94 -11.55 -9.88
CA LEU A 247 16.96 -11.24 -11.31
C LEU A 247 18.24 -11.69 -12.00
N LEU A 248 19.38 -11.65 -11.31
CA LEU A 248 20.61 -12.24 -11.83
C LEU A 248 20.48 -13.75 -11.99
N LEU A 249 19.96 -14.46 -10.98
CA LEU A 249 19.72 -15.90 -11.05
C LEU A 249 18.79 -16.24 -12.20
N ARG A 250 17.70 -15.50 -12.39
CA ARG A 250 16.79 -15.72 -13.51
C ARG A 250 17.49 -15.56 -14.87
N ALA A 251 18.28 -14.50 -15.04
CA ALA A 251 19.02 -14.28 -16.29
C ALA A 251 20.07 -15.36 -16.56
N LEU A 252 20.72 -15.89 -15.51
CA LEU A 252 21.67 -17.01 -15.61
C LEU A 252 20.95 -18.32 -15.98
N LEU A 253 19.79 -18.59 -15.37
CA LEU A 253 18.96 -19.77 -15.69
C LEU A 253 18.48 -19.73 -17.14
N GLU A 254 17.99 -18.58 -17.60
CA GLU A 254 17.60 -18.39 -19.00
C GLU A 254 18.78 -18.63 -19.95
N ALA A 255 19.97 -18.14 -19.60
CA ALA A 255 21.19 -18.39 -20.38
C ALA A 255 21.64 -19.86 -20.39
N ALA A 256 21.39 -20.60 -19.30
CA ALA A 256 21.67 -22.03 -19.17
C ALA A 256 20.56 -22.94 -19.77
N GLY A 257 19.50 -22.34 -20.32
CA GLY A 257 18.38 -23.06 -20.91
C GLY A 257 17.44 -23.69 -19.89
N VAL A 258 17.40 -23.18 -18.65
CA VAL A 258 16.49 -23.61 -17.60
C VAL A 258 15.29 -22.67 -17.56
N ASP A 259 14.10 -23.20 -17.82
CA ASP A 259 12.86 -22.43 -17.82
C ASP A 259 12.51 -21.93 -16.42
N SER A 260 12.27 -20.62 -16.31
CA SER A 260 11.96 -19.96 -15.05
C SER A 260 10.97 -18.81 -15.21
N GLU A 261 10.01 -18.75 -14.29
CA GLU A 261 9.01 -17.69 -14.21
C GLU A 261 9.19 -16.87 -12.94
N LEU A 262 8.97 -15.55 -13.01
CA LEU A 262 8.92 -14.70 -11.84
C LEU A 262 7.50 -14.72 -11.27
N TRP A 263 7.35 -15.22 -10.06
CA TRP A 263 6.08 -15.29 -9.35
C TRP A 263 6.06 -14.27 -8.22
N LEU A 264 4.95 -13.54 -8.11
CA LEU A 264 4.64 -12.74 -6.95
C LEU A 264 3.76 -13.58 -6.03
N LEU A 265 4.21 -13.74 -4.80
CA LEU A 265 3.58 -14.53 -3.77
C LEU A 265 3.01 -13.61 -2.71
N ARG A 266 1.95 -14.10 -2.10
CA ARG A 266 1.32 -13.53 -0.92
C ARG A 266 1.01 -14.64 0.05
N ASP A 267 1.02 -14.31 1.33
CA ASP A 267 0.64 -15.27 2.36
C ASP A 267 -0.85 -15.64 2.26
N ARG A 268 -1.14 -16.94 2.42
CA ARG A 268 -2.50 -17.46 2.55
C ARG A 268 -3.15 -17.07 3.88
N PHE A 269 -2.36 -16.80 4.93
CA PHE A 269 -2.84 -16.23 6.19
C PHE A 269 -3.07 -14.71 6.11
N GLY A 270 -2.77 -14.11 4.96
CA GLY A 270 -3.05 -12.72 4.67
C GLY A 270 -4.55 -12.41 4.57
N PRO A 271 -4.89 -11.14 4.33
CA PRO A 271 -6.27 -10.68 4.27
C PRO A 271 -7.10 -11.42 3.23
N THR A 272 -8.38 -11.64 3.55
CA THR A 272 -9.31 -12.28 2.61
C THR A 272 -9.52 -11.39 1.38
N ILE A 273 -9.40 -11.93 0.16
CA ILE A 273 -9.79 -11.21 -1.07
C ILE A 273 -11.24 -11.52 -1.40
N PHE A 274 -12.01 -10.47 -1.70
CA PHE A 274 -13.36 -10.63 -2.22
C PHE A 274 -13.35 -10.56 -3.75
N PRO A 275 -13.91 -11.56 -4.45
CA PRO A 275 -13.98 -11.55 -5.91
C PRO A 275 -14.62 -10.27 -6.46
N GLY A 276 -13.98 -9.64 -7.46
CA GLY A 276 -14.44 -8.40 -8.07
C GLY A 276 -14.31 -7.14 -7.21
N LYS A 277 -13.57 -7.21 -6.09
CA LYS A 277 -13.25 -6.08 -5.21
C LYS A 277 -11.76 -5.72 -5.31
N ASN A 278 -11.17 -5.10 -4.29
CA ASN A 278 -9.75 -4.75 -4.32
C ASN A 278 -8.92 -6.05 -4.41
N PRO A 279 -8.02 -6.18 -5.40
CA PRO A 279 -7.17 -7.37 -5.54
C PRO A 279 -6.04 -7.45 -4.50
N LEU A 280 -5.91 -6.44 -3.63
CA LEU A 280 -4.91 -6.34 -2.58
C LEU A 280 -3.49 -6.57 -3.13
N ILE A 281 -3.13 -5.91 -4.23
CA ILE A 281 -1.83 -6.10 -4.89
C ILE A 281 -0.65 -5.81 -3.95
N GLU A 282 -0.84 -4.95 -2.95
CA GLU A 282 0.16 -4.66 -1.92
C GLU A 282 0.42 -5.82 -0.96
N THR A 283 -0.43 -6.87 -0.97
CA THR A 283 -0.21 -8.08 -0.18
C THR A 283 0.72 -9.07 -0.86
N TYR A 284 1.07 -8.84 -2.13
CA TYR A 284 2.12 -9.59 -2.81
C TYR A 284 3.48 -9.01 -2.42
N ASP A 285 4.01 -9.46 -1.29
CA ASP A 285 5.20 -8.93 -0.65
C ASP A 285 6.49 -9.68 -1.02
N THR A 286 6.36 -10.84 -1.66
CA THR A 286 7.48 -11.75 -1.91
C THR A 286 7.56 -12.13 -3.38
N ALA A 287 8.71 -11.92 -4.00
CA ALA A 287 8.98 -12.41 -5.35
C ALA A 287 9.83 -13.68 -5.29
N MET A 288 9.48 -14.69 -6.08
CA MET A 288 10.23 -15.95 -6.18
C MET A 288 10.34 -16.39 -7.64
N LEU A 289 11.29 -17.28 -7.92
CA LEU A 289 11.34 -17.98 -9.19
C LEU A 289 10.61 -19.31 -9.07
N ALA A 290 9.69 -19.58 -9.99
CA ALA A 290 9.13 -20.90 -10.22
C ALA A 290 9.91 -21.58 -11.35
N ILE A 291 10.43 -22.77 -11.07
CA ILE A 291 11.25 -23.54 -12.00
C ILE A 291 10.49 -24.80 -12.47
N GLY A 292 10.39 -25.00 -13.79
CA GLY A 292 9.73 -26.15 -14.40
C GLY A 292 8.20 -26.23 -14.23
N GLU A 293 7.59 -27.35 -14.63
CA GLU A 293 6.12 -27.54 -14.65
C GLU A 293 5.48 -27.92 -13.30
N GLY A 294 6.29 -28.34 -12.31
CA GLY A 294 5.87 -28.55 -10.92
C GLY A 294 6.68 -27.64 -10.02
N PRO A 295 6.13 -26.51 -9.53
CA PRO A 295 6.95 -25.36 -9.20
C PRO A 295 7.77 -25.61 -7.94
N LEU A 296 9.07 -25.84 -8.14
CA LEU A 296 10.06 -25.55 -7.12
C LEU A 296 10.15 -24.03 -7.01
N LEU A 297 9.78 -23.50 -5.84
CA LEU A 297 9.83 -22.07 -5.55
C LEU A 297 11.17 -21.73 -4.88
N ILE A 298 11.85 -20.72 -5.42
CA ILE A 298 13.22 -20.38 -5.00
C ILE A 298 13.29 -18.91 -4.65
N GLY A 299 13.79 -18.64 -3.44
CA GLY A 299 14.22 -17.33 -2.97
C GLY A 299 15.75 -17.25 -2.86
N THR A 300 16.26 -16.03 -2.77
CA THR A 300 17.70 -15.72 -2.62
C THR A 300 18.03 -15.09 -1.27
N SER A 301 17.07 -15.07 -0.34
CA SER A 301 17.31 -14.67 1.03
C SER A 301 18.38 -15.58 1.66
N SER A 302 19.28 -14.96 2.42
CA SER A 302 20.41 -15.66 3.03
C SER A 302 19.97 -16.93 3.79
N PRO A 303 20.83 -17.96 3.88
CA PRO A 303 20.56 -19.12 4.70
C PRO A 303 20.20 -18.65 6.11
N VAL A 304 19.02 -19.04 6.58
CA VAL A 304 18.66 -18.90 7.98
C VAL A 304 19.61 -19.83 8.74
N VAL A 305 20.58 -19.24 9.45
CA VAL A 305 21.48 -19.94 10.37
C VAL A 305 20.72 -20.31 11.63
#